data_AF-A0A919UHT9-F1
#
_entry.id   AF-A0A919UHT9-F1
#
_cell.length_a   1.000
_cell.length_b   1.000
_cell.length_c   1.000
_cell.angle_alpha   90.00
_cell.angle_beta   90.00
_cell.angle_gamma   90.00
#
_symmetry.space_group_name_H-M   'P 1'
#
loop_
_entity.id
_entity.type
_entity.pdbx_description
1 polymer ?
#
loop_
_entity_poly.entity_id
_entity_poly.type
_entity_poly.pdbx_seq_one_letter_code
_entity_poly.pdbx_strand_id
1 'polypeptide(L)'
;MPHRVPHATAWTVFDPAFDPALDEERPAHPGRAGDLRALFDPRSVITIVRGFYSRRIAWLVLLISALLLSYGGGAVMFWYHAIYLGEGGPAISHWQHWLLDSSAAFVGLFPAVAVILPLAGWVAARAKDEQNRPTLFALAGGAAFALVTAPGPFLHDALVGRGTWMATQVTSWWGDGRAPLPAAEPVGAVAEVARQVALGLPLYILTMAVALIVARAAVRVGRAA
;
A
#
# COMPACT_ATOMS: atom_id res chain seq x y z
N MET A 1 -22.66 24.45 14.08
CA MET A 1 -22.55 23.26 14.96
C MET A 1 -21.49 22.33 14.39
N PRO A 2 -20.48 21.91 15.15
CA PRO A 2 -19.39 21.10 14.62
C PRO A 2 -19.87 19.65 14.38
N HIS A 3 -19.62 19.12 13.18
CA HIS A 3 -19.80 17.71 12.85
C HIS A 3 -18.86 16.88 13.73
N ARG A 4 -19.35 16.45 14.88
CA ARG A 4 -18.69 15.42 15.69
C ARG A 4 -18.93 14.11 14.99
N VAL A 5 -17.87 13.54 14.40
CA VAL A 5 -17.86 12.19 13.87
C VAL A 5 -17.35 11.29 15.01
N PRO A 6 -18.22 10.57 15.74
CA PRO A 6 -17.82 9.66 16.79
C PRO A 6 -17.60 8.29 16.15
N HIS A 7 -16.36 7.84 16.18
CA HIS A 7 -15.91 6.86 15.21
C HIS A 7 -14.83 5.99 15.85
N ALA A 8 -15.24 4.98 16.61
CA ALA A 8 -14.43 3.81 17.00
C ALA A 8 -13.86 3.00 15.80
N THR A 9 -13.43 3.61 14.68
CA THR A 9 -13.89 3.12 13.35
C THR A 9 -12.86 2.81 12.25
N ALA A 10 -11.56 3.07 12.37
CA ALA A 10 -10.62 2.56 11.37
C ALA A 10 -10.15 1.15 11.82
N TRP A 11 -11.00 0.17 11.51
CA TRP A 11 -11.32 -1.05 12.28
C TRP A 11 -10.28 -1.50 13.33
N THR A 12 -10.40 -0.83 14.50
CA THR A 12 -9.55 -0.80 15.71
C THR A 12 -8.11 -1.26 15.53
N VAL A 13 -7.47 -0.74 14.48
CA VAL A 13 -6.06 -0.94 14.07
C VAL A 13 -5.61 -2.40 14.17
N PHE A 14 -6.52 -3.27 13.72
CA PHE A 14 -6.33 -4.70 13.51
C PHE A 14 -6.23 -5.53 14.79
N ASP A 15 -7.10 -5.22 15.74
CA ASP A 15 -7.14 -5.87 17.04
C ASP A 15 -7.59 -7.35 17.02
N PRO A 16 -6.82 -8.27 17.64
CA PRO A 16 -7.19 -9.65 17.90
C PRO A 16 -7.93 -9.87 19.24
N ALA A 17 -9.07 -9.20 19.39
CA ALA A 17 -9.90 -9.04 20.60
C ALA A 17 -9.45 -7.84 21.46
N PHE A 18 -10.14 -6.74 21.21
CA PHE A 18 -9.97 -5.43 21.82
C PHE A 18 -10.49 -5.43 23.26
N ASP A 19 -9.73 -4.95 24.26
CA ASP A 19 -10.32 -4.51 25.54
C ASP A 19 -9.90 -3.07 25.89
N PRO A 20 -10.85 -2.13 25.78
CA PRO A 20 -10.70 -0.80 26.29
C PRO A 20 -11.22 -0.77 27.74
N ALA A 21 -10.39 -0.99 28.76
CA ALA A 21 -10.83 -0.77 30.15
C ALA A 21 -11.20 0.72 30.48
N LEU A 22 -11.36 1.57 29.46
CA LEU A 22 -11.40 3.03 29.48
C LEU A 22 -12.34 3.65 28.43
N ASP A 23 -13.11 2.87 27.65
CA ASP A 23 -14.08 3.48 26.71
C ASP A 23 -15.42 3.89 27.38
N GLU A 24 -15.56 3.68 28.70
CA GLU A 24 -16.83 3.77 29.46
C GLU A 24 -17.56 5.13 29.43
N GLU A 25 -16.98 6.22 28.94
CA GLU A 25 -17.67 7.54 28.98
C GLU A 25 -17.93 8.21 27.63
N ARG A 26 -17.96 7.48 26.51
CA ARG A 26 -18.47 8.08 25.27
C ARG A 26 -19.61 7.32 24.63
N PRO A 27 -20.85 7.85 24.69
CA PRO A 27 -21.94 7.27 23.93
C PRO A 27 -21.55 7.29 22.46
N ALA A 28 -21.63 6.13 21.83
CA ALA A 28 -21.55 5.98 20.39
C ALA A 28 -22.70 6.80 19.79
N HIS A 29 -22.43 8.06 19.45
CA HIS A 29 -23.40 8.88 18.79
C HIS A 29 -23.64 8.30 17.37
N PRO A 30 -24.90 8.17 16.94
CA PRO A 30 -25.25 7.63 15.64
C PRO A 30 -24.97 8.68 14.55
N GLY A 31 -23.70 8.93 14.28
CA GLY A 31 -23.28 9.75 13.15
C GLY A 31 -23.38 8.94 11.86
N ARG A 32 -24.53 9.04 11.15
CA ARG A 32 -24.82 8.56 9.79
C ARG A 32 -23.79 7.57 9.22
N ALA A 33 -23.80 6.36 9.76
CA ALA A 33 -23.07 5.22 9.22
C ALA A 33 -23.72 4.81 7.90
N GLY A 34 -23.22 5.32 6.78
CA GLY A 34 -23.73 4.94 5.46
C GLY A 34 -23.28 5.82 4.30
N ASP A 35 -22.74 7.01 4.56
CA ASP A 35 -22.42 7.92 3.45
C ASP A 35 -20.99 7.74 2.94
N LEU A 36 -20.84 7.00 1.83
CA LEU A 36 -19.57 6.93 1.09
C LEU A 36 -19.14 8.31 0.56
N ARG A 37 -20.05 9.29 0.51
CA ARG A 37 -19.70 10.66 0.10
C ARG A 37 -18.68 11.31 1.04
N ALA A 38 -18.56 10.82 2.28
CA ALA A 38 -17.54 11.26 3.21
C ALA A 38 -16.10 11.02 2.71
N LEU A 39 -15.87 10.06 1.78
CA LEU A 39 -14.57 9.86 1.16
C LEU A 39 -14.18 10.99 0.19
N PHE A 40 -15.16 11.75 -0.30
CA PHE A 40 -14.93 12.89 -1.19
C PHE A 40 -14.83 14.22 -0.43
N ASP A 41 -15.06 14.22 0.88
CA ASP A 41 -14.84 15.41 1.73
C ASP A 41 -13.42 15.35 2.35
N PRO A 42 -12.52 16.27 1.96
CA PRO A 42 -11.16 16.32 2.51
C PRO A 42 -11.12 16.41 4.04
N ARG A 43 -12.08 17.11 4.67
CA ARG A 43 -12.12 17.26 6.13
C ARG A 43 -12.42 15.92 6.81
N SER A 44 -13.32 15.15 6.22
CA SER A 44 -13.66 13.80 6.66
C SER A 44 -12.45 12.86 6.52
N VAL A 45 -11.75 12.89 5.38
CA VAL A 45 -10.52 12.09 5.16
C VAL A 45 -9.44 12.44 6.19
N ILE A 46 -9.16 13.73 6.41
CA ILE A 46 -8.19 14.19 7.41
C ILE A 46 -8.57 13.69 8.81
N THR A 47 -9.86 13.74 9.15
CA THR A 47 -10.35 13.28 10.45
C THR A 47 -10.15 11.77 10.62
N ILE A 48 -10.42 10.97 9.58
CA ILE A 48 -10.22 9.50 9.58
C ILE A 48 -8.72 9.17 9.73
N VAL A 49 -7.85 9.79 8.93
CA VAL A 49 -6.40 9.58 8.96
C VAL A 49 -5.82 9.96 10.32
N ARG A 50 -6.17 11.15 10.84
CA ARG A 50 -5.71 11.60 12.16
C ARG A 50 -6.20 10.69 13.28
N GLY A 51 -7.44 10.21 13.19
CA GLY A 51 -8.01 9.27 14.16
C GLY A 51 -7.23 7.95 14.20
N PHE A 52 -6.88 7.39 13.04
CA PHE A 52 -6.12 6.14 12.95
C PHE A 52 -4.70 6.28 13.52
N TYR A 53 -3.94 7.30 13.09
CA TYR A 53 -2.54 7.50 13.51
C TYR A 53 -2.36 8.13 14.90
N SER A 54 -3.45 8.47 15.58
CA SER A 54 -3.39 8.82 17.01
C SER A 54 -2.92 7.65 17.88
N ARG A 55 -3.00 6.41 17.37
CA ARG A 55 -2.56 5.19 18.05
C ARG A 55 -1.14 4.81 17.63
N ARG A 56 -0.23 4.58 18.58
CA ARG A 56 1.17 4.18 18.31
C ARG A 56 1.28 2.93 17.44
N ILE A 57 0.43 1.94 17.68
CA ILE A 57 0.41 0.68 16.93
C ILE A 57 0.11 0.88 15.43
N ALA A 58 -0.61 1.94 15.05
CA ALA A 58 -0.91 2.25 13.65
C ALA A 58 0.34 2.52 12.82
N TRP A 59 1.38 3.08 13.45
CA TRP A 59 2.67 3.34 12.80
C TRP A 59 3.44 2.06 12.51
N LEU A 60 3.39 1.08 13.42
CA LEU A 60 3.96 -0.24 13.17
C LEU A 60 3.24 -0.94 12.01
N VAL A 61 1.90 -0.86 11.98
CA VAL A 61 1.13 -1.44 10.89
C VAL A 61 1.43 -0.77 9.57
N LEU A 62 1.55 0.56 9.55
CA LEU A 62 2.01 1.30 8.37
C LEU A 62 3.36 0.80 7.87
N LEU A 63 4.34 0.65 8.77
CA LEU A 63 5.66 0.14 8.41
C LEU A 63 5.59 -1.27 7.81
N ILE A 64 4.87 -2.20 8.47
CA ILE A 64 4.70 -3.59 8.01
C ILE A 64 4.04 -3.61 6.63
N SER A 65 2.93 -2.87 6.46
CA SER A 65 2.21 -2.80 5.19
C SER A 65 3.05 -2.18 4.09
N ALA A 66 3.76 -1.09 4.37
CA ALA A 66 4.65 -0.45 3.39
C ALA A 66 5.78 -1.40 2.97
N LEU A 67 6.42 -2.10 3.91
CA LEU A 67 7.45 -3.08 3.59
C LEU A 67 6.91 -4.23 2.74
N LEU A 68 5.79 -4.84 3.13
CA LEU A 68 5.22 -5.97 2.38
C LEU A 68 4.72 -5.56 1.00
N LEU A 69 4.09 -4.39 0.86
CA LEU A 69 3.62 -3.90 -0.44
C LEU A 69 4.79 -3.53 -1.35
N SER A 70 5.76 -2.78 -0.84
CA SER A 70 6.87 -2.27 -1.66
C SER A 70 7.93 -3.33 -1.97
N TYR A 71 8.25 -4.23 -1.04
CA TYR A 71 9.26 -5.27 -1.27
C TYR A 71 8.63 -6.61 -1.68
N GLY A 72 7.57 -7.04 -0.99
CA GLY A 72 6.88 -8.30 -1.31
C GLY A 72 6.11 -8.18 -2.63
N GLY A 73 5.21 -7.20 -2.73
CA GLY A 73 4.53 -6.86 -3.98
C GLY A 73 5.52 -6.44 -5.07
N GLY A 74 6.51 -5.62 -4.70
CA GLY A 74 7.57 -5.20 -5.62
C GLY A 74 8.39 -6.34 -6.20
N ALA A 75 8.63 -7.44 -5.48
CA ALA A 75 9.34 -8.61 -6.02
C ALA A 75 8.57 -9.28 -7.17
N VAL A 76 7.25 -9.42 -7.01
CA VAL A 76 6.40 -10.03 -8.04
C VAL A 76 6.28 -9.09 -9.25
N MET A 77 6.07 -7.80 -9.01
CA MET A 77 6.03 -6.80 -10.09
C MET A 77 7.37 -6.71 -10.81
N PHE A 78 8.48 -6.71 -10.08
CA PHE A 78 9.82 -6.71 -10.67
C PHE A 78 10.05 -7.95 -11.53
N TRP A 79 9.71 -9.14 -11.05
CA TRP A 79 9.80 -10.35 -11.87
C TRP A 79 8.96 -10.22 -13.15
N TYR A 80 7.74 -9.69 -13.04
CA TYR A 80 6.86 -9.53 -14.19
C TYR A 80 7.44 -8.54 -15.23
N HIS A 81 7.82 -7.35 -14.80
CA HIS A 81 8.33 -6.32 -15.71
C HIS A 81 9.75 -6.65 -16.19
N ALA A 82 10.70 -6.84 -15.28
CA ALA A 82 12.11 -6.96 -15.65
C ALA A 82 12.49 -8.31 -16.27
N ILE A 83 11.84 -9.40 -15.87
CA ILE A 83 12.20 -10.76 -16.31
C ILE A 83 11.20 -11.28 -17.34
N TYR A 84 9.90 -11.23 -17.06
CA TYR A 84 8.88 -11.79 -17.95
C TYR A 84 8.64 -10.91 -19.18
N LEU A 85 8.49 -9.59 -19.01
CA LEU A 85 8.34 -8.63 -20.11
C LEU A 85 9.69 -8.17 -20.69
N GLY A 86 10.78 -8.39 -19.96
CA GLY A 86 12.12 -7.97 -20.38
C GLY A 86 12.30 -6.45 -20.35
N GLU A 87 11.52 -5.73 -19.55
CA GLU A 87 11.64 -4.29 -19.36
C GLU A 87 12.96 -4.00 -18.65
N GLY A 88 13.90 -3.45 -19.40
CA GLY A 88 15.25 -3.22 -18.91
C GLY A 88 15.32 -2.10 -17.89
N GLY A 89 16.39 -2.09 -17.10
CA GLY A 89 16.78 -0.94 -16.27
C GLY A 89 18.30 -0.75 -16.29
N PRO A 90 18.90 -0.23 -15.20
CA PRO A 90 20.35 -0.10 -15.09
C PRO A 90 21.05 -1.46 -15.26
N ALA A 91 22.28 -1.45 -15.76
CA ALA A 91 23.05 -2.67 -16.03
C ALA A 91 23.69 -3.20 -14.74
N ILE A 92 22.85 -3.66 -13.82
CA ILE A 92 23.19 -4.19 -12.49
C ILE A 92 22.53 -5.56 -12.29
N SER A 93 22.87 -6.26 -11.22
CA SER A 93 22.21 -7.55 -10.92
C SER A 93 20.71 -7.37 -10.63
N HIS A 94 19.90 -8.38 -10.97
CA HIS A 94 18.45 -8.38 -10.71
C HIS A 94 18.12 -8.10 -9.25
N TRP A 95 18.92 -8.59 -8.29
CA TRP A 95 18.73 -8.33 -6.87
C TRP A 95 18.92 -6.86 -6.50
N GLN A 96 19.93 -6.21 -7.05
CA GLN A 96 20.18 -4.79 -6.81
C GLN A 96 19.10 -3.92 -7.48
N HIS A 97 18.64 -4.29 -8.68
CA HIS A 97 17.58 -3.57 -9.38
C HIS A 97 16.24 -3.67 -8.63
N TRP A 98 15.85 -4.88 -8.23
CA TRP A 98 14.68 -5.08 -7.38
C TRP A 98 14.76 -4.27 -6.07
N LEU A 99 15.93 -4.27 -5.42
CA LEU A 99 16.13 -3.53 -4.17
C LEU A 99 16.02 -2.02 -4.38
N LEU A 100 16.58 -1.49 -5.47
CA LEU A 100 16.47 -0.08 -5.85
C LEU A 100 15.02 0.32 -6.08
N ASP A 101 14.30 -0.44 -6.91
CA ASP A 101 12.91 -0.17 -7.26
C ASP A 101 12.00 -0.28 -6.03
N SER A 102 12.19 -1.32 -5.21
CA SER A 102 11.43 -1.51 -3.97
C SER A 102 11.71 -0.40 -2.95
N SER A 103 12.94 0.11 -2.88
CA SER A 103 13.30 1.23 -2.01
C SER A 103 12.68 2.54 -2.50
N ALA A 104 12.72 2.79 -3.81
CA ALA A 104 12.08 3.95 -4.41
C ALA A 104 10.56 3.90 -4.22
N ALA A 105 9.93 2.73 -4.43
CA ALA A 105 8.53 2.49 -4.18
C ALA A 105 8.18 2.66 -2.69
N PHE A 106 9.01 2.16 -1.78
CA PHE A 106 8.81 2.34 -0.34
C PHE A 106 8.72 3.83 0.01
N VAL A 107 9.69 4.63 -0.40
CA VAL A 107 9.70 6.08 -0.11
C VAL A 107 8.57 6.81 -0.83
N GLY A 108 8.41 6.56 -2.13
CA GLY A 108 7.44 7.27 -2.98
C GLY A 108 5.98 6.94 -2.68
N LEU A 109 5.68 5.69 -2.32
CA LEU A 109 4.33 5.24 -2.04
C LEU A 109 3.99 5.26 -0.54
N PHE A 110 4.96 5.49 0.36
CA PHE A 110 4.70 5.58 1.80
C PHE A 110 3.52 6.52 2.14
N PRO A 111 3.43 7.76 1.59
CA PRO A 111 2.33 8.65 1.90
C PRO A 111 0.98 8.11 1.41
N ALA A 112 0.97 7.43 0.26
CA ALA A 112 -0.24 6.80 -0.26
C ALA A 112 -0.70 5.64 0.62
N VAL A 113 0.21 4.75 1.03
CA VAL A 113 -0.10 3.68 2.00
C VAL A 113 -0.62 4.29 3.30
N ALA A 114 -0.01 5.38 3.76
CA ALA A 114 -0.44 6.07 4.97
C ALA A 114 -1.90 6.52 4.90
N VAL A 115 -2.39 6.94 3.73
CA VAL A 115 -3.80 7.30 3.52
C VAL A 115 -4.68 6.07 3.25
N ILE A 116 -4.20 5.08 2.50
CA ILE A 116 -4.99 3.91 2.10
C ILE A 116 -5.40 3.08 3.31
N LEU A 117 -4.48 2.80 4.25
CA LEU A 117 -4.77 1.95 5.41
C LEU A 117 -5.95 2.44 6.27
N PRO A 118 -6.00 3.71 6.74
CA PRO A 118 -7.12 4.18 7.55
C PRO A 118 -8.43 4.21 6.78
N LEU A 119 -8.40 4.51 5.47
CA LEU A 119 -9.59 4.50 4.63
C LEU A 119 -10.11 3.07 4.40
N ALA A 120 -9.22 2.12 4.13
CA ALA A 120 -9.57 0.71 4.00
C ALA A 120 -10.15 0.17 5.32
N GLY A 121 -9.55 0.54 6.47
CA GLY A 121 -10.07 0.19 7.79
C GLY A 121 -11.45 0.80 8.06
N TRP A 122 -11.69 2.03 7.62
CA TRP A 122 -12.98 2.71 7.71
C TRP A 122 -14.04 2.08 6.79
N VAL A 123 -13.67 1.63 5.59
CA VAL A 123 -14.55 0.87 4.70
C VAL A 123 -14.89 -0.48 5.33
N ALA A 124 -13.89 -1.23 5.80
CA ALA A 124 -14.07 -2.52 6.44
C ALA A 124 -14.96 -2.44 7.70
N ALA A 125 -14.86 -1.36 8.49
CA ALA A 125 -15.70 -1.14 9.66
C ALA A 125 -17.20 -1.07 9.38
N ARG A 126 -17.60 -0.89 8.12
CA ARG A 126 -19.01 -0.86 7.68
C ARG A 126 -19.58 -2.24 7.41
N ALA A 127 -18.77 -3.29 7.40
CA ALA A 127 -19.27 -4.64 7.28
C ALA A 127 -20.24 -4.93 8.44
N LYS A 128 -21.46 -5.38 8.10
CA LYS A 128 -22.45 -5.82 9.09
C LYS A 128 -21.97 -7.07 9.83
N ASP A 129 -21.29 -7.95 9.11
CA ASP A 129 -20.70 -9.17 9.63
C ASP A 129 -19.20 -8.95 9.88
N GLU A 130 -18.77 -9.24 11.12
CA GLU A 130 -17.39 -9.09 11.56
C GLU A 130 -16.43 -9.98 10.77
N GLN A 131 -16.89 -11.15 10.32
CA GLN A 131 -16.11 -12.11 9.54
C GLN A 131 -15.71 -11.54 8.17
N ASN A 132 -16.48 -10.60 7.64
CA ASN A 132 -16.24 -9.98 6.33
C ASN A 132 -15.27 -8.79 6.38
N ARG A 133 -14.95 -8.26 7.58
CA ARG A 133 -14.07 -7.10 7.72
C ARG A 133 -12.65 -7.32 7.18
N PRO A 134 -11.98 -8.47 7.44
CA PRO A 134 -10.65 -8.73 6.87
C PRO A 134 -10.66 -8.74 5.35
N THR A 135 -11.67 -9.38 4.75
CA THR A 135 -11.83 -9.46 3.30
C THR A 135 -12.08 -8.08 2.69
N LEU A 136 -12.99 -7.28 3.26
CA LEU A 136 -13.24 -5.92 2.79
C LEU A 136 -12.03 -5.01 2.96
N PHE A 137 -11.26 -5.18 4.02
CA PHE A 137 -10.01 -4.45 4.21
C PHE A 137 -9.00 -4.77 3.10
N ALA A 138 -8.78 -6.06 2.82
CA ALA A 138 -7.86 -6.50 1.79
C ALA A 138 -8.30 -6.05 0.39
N LEU A 139 -9.60 -6.17 0.07
CA LEU A 139 -10.16 -5.71 -1.19
C LEU A 139 -10.03 -4.20 -1.36
N ALA A 140 -10.49 -3.41 -0.37
CA ALA A 140 -10.45 -1.95 -0.47
C ALA A 140 -9.01 -1.42 -0.49
N GLY A 141 -8.16 -1.92 0.40
CA GLY A 141 -6.76 -1.50 0.49
C GLY A 141 -5.93 -1.93 -0.71
N GLY A 142 -6.05 -3.19 -1.13
CA GLY A 142 -5.34 -3.73 -2.28
C GLY A 142 -5.77 -3.08 -3.59
N ALA A 143 -7.07 -2.88 -3.82
CA ALA A 143 -7.56 -2.19 -5.00
C ALA A 143 -7.12 -0.73 -5.05
N ALA A 144 -7.23 0.00 -3.94
CA ALA A 144 -6.76 1.37 -3.88
C ALA A 144 -5.25 1.47 -4.17
N PHE A 145 -4.45 0.55 -3.61
CA PHE A 145 -3.01 0.52 -3.87
C PHE A 145 -2.69 0.20 -5.33
N ALA A 146 -3.36 -0.79 -5.93
CA ALA A 146 -3.21 -1.12 -7.35
C ALA A 146 -3.44 0.11 -8.25
N LEU A 147 -4.51 0.86 -7.99
CA LEU A 147 -4.83 2.08 -8.74
C LEU A 147 -3.80 3.19 -8.54
N VAL A 148 -3.29 3.39 -7.33
CA VAL A 148 -2.24 4.38 -7.06
C VAL A 148 -0.93 4.01 -7.74
N THR A 149 -0.64 2.72 -7.89
CA THR A 149 0.56 2.24 -8.60
C THR A 149 0.40 2.14 -10.12
N ALA A 150 -0.80 2.37 -10.65
CA ALA A 150 -1.07 2.34 -12.09
C ALA A 150 -0.15 3.26 -12.93
N PRO A 151 0.18 4.50 -12.50
CA PRO A 151 1.16 5.33 -13.21
C PRO A 151 2.63 4.96 -12.91
N GLY A 152 2.87 3.93 -12.09
CA GLY A 152 4.19 3.50 -11.64
C GLY A 152 5.19 3.24 -12.77
N PRO A 153 4.82 2.48 -13.84
CA PRO A 153 5.73 2.23 -14.97
C PRO A 153 6.28 3.51 -15.60
N PHE A 154 5.44 4.53 -15.83
CA PHE A 154 5.91 5.80 -16.41
C PHE A 154 6.88 6.55 -15.50
N LEU A 155 6.61 6.55 -14.19
CA LEU A 155 7.51 7.19 -13.22
C LEU A 155 8.83 6.43 -13.08
N HIS A 156 8.77 5.10 -13.13
CA HIS A 156 9.95 4.24 -13.15
C HIS A 156 10.79 4.50 -14.39
N ASP A 157 10.20 4.44 -15.59
CA ASP A 157 10.91 4.70 -16.84
C ASP A 157 11.53 6.09 -16.90
N ALA A 158 10.81 7.11 -16.40
CA ALA A 158 11.31 8.48 -16.38
C ALA A 158 12.48 8.70 -15.39
N LEU A 159 12.55 7.91 -14.31
CA LEU A 159 13.53 8.12 -13.25
C LEU A 159 14.68 7.13 -13.31
N VAL A 160 14.39 5.85 -13.45
CA VAL A 160 15.34 4.72 -13.38
C VAL A 160 15.37 3.89 -14.67
N GLY A 161 14.49 4.21 -15.62
CA GLY A 161 14.54 3.66 -16.97
C GLY A 161 15.89 3.93 -17.64
N ARG A 162 16.25 3.11 -18.61
CA ARG A 162 17.57 3.20 -19.24
C ARG A 162 17.79 4.54 -19.93
N GLY A 163 19.03 5.04 -19.86
CA GLY A 163 19.44 6.28 -20.49
C GLY A 163 19.08 7.51 -19.66
N THR A 164 18.37 7.33 -18.56
CA THR A 164 18.20 8.36 -17.53
C THR A 164 19.53 8.61 -16.81
N TRP A 165 19.64 9.81 -16.24
CA TRP A 165 20.78 10.19 -15.42
C TRP A 165 20.96 9.23 -14.23
N MET A 166 19.87 8.85 -13.55
CA MET A 166 19.93 7.94 -12.40
C MET A 166 20.43 6.56 -12.82
N ALA A 167 19.87 5.97 -13.89
CA ALA A 167 20.30 4.66 -14.36
C ALA A 167 21.80 4.63 -14.70
N THR A 168 22.32 5.75 -15.22
CA THR A 168 23.76 5.93 -15.51
C THR A 168 24.60 5.96 -14.23
N GLN A 169 24.18 6.71 -13.20
CA GLN A 169 24.89 6.75 -11.92
C GLN A 169 24.85 5.40 -11.19
N VAL A 170 23.69 4.74 -11.17
CA VAL A 170 23.55 3.42 -10.55
C VAL A 170 24.43 2.39 -11.26
N THR A 171 24.46 2.41 -12.59
CA THR A 171 25.32 1.52 -13.38
C THR A 171 26.81 1.83 -13.16
N SER A 172 27.20 3.09 -12.97
CA SER A 172 28.61 3.43 -12.73
C SER A 172 29.10 2.95 -11.35
N TRP A 173 28.22 2.93 -10.35
CA TRP A 173 28.59 2.48 -9.00
C TRP A 173 28.48 0.97 -8.80
N TRP A 174 27.47 0.33 -9.40
CA TRP A 174 27.12 -1.07 -9.12
C TRP A 174 27.06 -1.95 -10.37
N GLY A 175 27.52 -1.45 -11.51
CA GLY A 175 27.49 -2.18 -12.77
C GLY A 175 28.25 -3.50 -12.70
N ASP A 176 27.65 -4.55 -13.25
CA ASP A 176 28.23 -5.90 -13.26
C ASP A 176 28.97 -6.23 -14.58
N GLY A 177 29.18 -5.23 -15.43
CA GLY A 177 29.87 -5.35 -16.72
C GLY A 177 29.04 -5.98 -17.84
N ARG A 178 27.76 -6.31 -17.59
CA ARG A 178 26.88 -6.84 -18.64
C ARG A 178 26.46 -5.75 -19.62
N ALA A 179 26.33 -6.14 -20.87
CA ALA A 179 25.70 -5.29 -21.88
C ALA A 179 24.23 -5.04 -21.47
N PRO A 180 23.72 -3.80 -21.59
CA PRO A 180 22.30 -3.54 -21.38
C PRO A 180 21.45 -4.38 -22.34
N LEU A 181 20.47 -5.12 -21.84
CA LEU A 181 19.51 -5.89 -22.67
C LEU A 181 18.81 -4.95 -23.68
N PRO A 182 18.43 -5.30 -24.91
CA PRO A 182 17.68 -4.38 -25.77
C PRO A 182 16.41 -3.82 -25.08
N ALA A 183 15.98 -2.61 -25.44
CA ALA A 183 14.75 -2.03 -24.89
C ALA A 183 13.56 -2.92 -25.24
N ALA A 184 12.62 -3.09 -24.31
CA ALA A 184 11.37 -3.79 -24.56
C ALA A 184 10.57 -3.08 -25.67
N GLU A 185 9.73 -3.84 -26.38
CA GLU A 185 8.90 -3.23 -27.41
C GLU A 185 7.93 -2.20 -26.81
N PRO A 186 7.84 -1.00 -27.40
CA PRO A 186 6.97 0.03 -26.87
C PRO A 186 5.51 -0.40 -26.98
N VAL A 187 4.86 -0.50 -25.83
CA VAL A 187 3.41 -0.66 -25.74
C VAL A 187 2.75 0.67 -25.44
N GLY A 188 1.56 0.89 -25.99
CA GLY A 188 0.82 2.12 -25.77
C GLY A 188 0.49 2.31 -24.28
N ALA A 189 0.49 3.56 -23.80
CA ALA A 189 0.27 3.91 -22.40
C ALA A 189 -0.98 3.27 -21.77
N VAL A 190 -2.07 3.12 -22.54
CA VAL A 190 -3.30 2.46 -22.07
C VAL A 190 -3.07 0.98 -21.78
N ALA A 191 -2.32 0.28 -22.64
CA ALA A 191 -2.00 -1.13 -22.45
C ALA A 191 -1.09 -1.32 -21.23
N GLU A 192 -0.15 -0.42 -21.02
CA GLU A 192 0.75 -0.44 -19.87
C GLU A 192 0.00 -0.27 -18.55
N VAL A 193 -0.85 0.75 -18.46
CA VAL A 193 -1.74 0.96 -17.31
C VAL A 193 -2.67 -0.23 -17.09
N ALA A 194 -3.25 -0.78 -18.16
CA ALA A 194 -4.15 -1.92 -18.06
C ALA A 194 -3.43 -3.17 -17.53
N ARG A 195 -2.20 -3.45 -17.97
CA ARG A 195 -1.38 -4.56 -17.45
C ARG A 195 -1.03 -4.35 -15.99
N GLN A 196 -0.57 -3.15 -15.64
CA GLN A 196 -0.23 -2.76 -14.28
C GLN A 196 -1.41 -2.98 -13.32
N VAL A 197 -2.62 -2.56 -13.71
CA VAL A 197 -3.82 -2.76 -12.90
C VAL A 197 -4.28 -4.22 -12.91
N ALA A 198 -4.26 -4.90 -14.05
CA ALA A 198 -4.71 -6.28 -14.18
C ALA A 198 -3.90 -7.26 -13.33
N LEU A 199 -2.57 -7.09 -13.29
CA LEU A 199 -1.70 -7.87 -12.41
C LEU A 199 -1.70 -7.33 -10.98
N GLY A 200 -1.62 -6.00 -10.83
CA GLY A 200 -1.54 -5.34 -9.53
C GLY A 200 -2.77 -5.60 -8.66
N LEU A 201 -3.96 -5.64 -9.22
CA LEU A 201 -5.19 -5.84 -8.45
C LEU A 201 -5.18 -7.15 -7.63
N PRO A 202 -5.07 -8.36 -8.23
CA PRO A 202 -5.00 -9.59 -7.45
C PRO A 202 -3.77 -9.65 -6.53
N LEU A 203 -2.61 -9.17 -7.00
CA LEU A 203 -1.37 -9.17 -6.22
C LEU A 203 -1.49 -8.34 -4.94
N TYR A 204 -1.97 -7.10 -5.04
CA TYR A 204 -2.02 -6.18 -3.91
C TYR A 204 -3.18 -6.47 -2.97
N ILE A 205 -4.27 -7.07 -3.45
CA ILE A 205 -5.31 -7.64 -2.56
C ILE A 205 -4.71 -8.75 -1.70
N LEU A 206 -3.98 -9.69 -2.32
CA LEU A 206 -3.32 -10.78 -1.60
C LEU A 206 -2.27 -10.24 -0.61
N THR A 207 -1.44 -9.31 -1.06
CA THR A 207 -0.38 -8.71 -0.24
C THR A 207 -0.96 -7.91 0.93
N MET A 208 -2.07 -7.20 0.73
CA MET A 208 -2.78 -6.50 1.79
C MET A 208 -3.39 -7.48 2.82
N ALA A 209 -3.91 -8.63 2.36
CA ALA A 209 -4.37 -9.68 3.25
C ALA A 209 -3.22 -10.27 4.10
N VAL A 210 -2.07 -10.54 3.48
CA VAL A 210 -0.86 -10.97 4.21
C VAL A 210 -0.40 -9.91 5.21
N ALA A 211 -0.37 -8.63 4.80
CA ALA A 211 0.00 -7.53 5.69
C ALA A 211 -0.94 -7.43 6.90
N LEU A 212 -2.24 -7.62 6.70
CA LEU A 212 -3.22 -7.67 7.79
C LEU A 212 -2.93 -8.83 8.76
N ILE A 213 -2.61 -10.02 8.25
CA ILE A 213 -2.27 -11.19 9.08
C ILE A 213 -1.01 -10.92 9.90
N VAL A 214 0.05 -10.42 9.27
CA VAL A 214 1.33 -10.11 9.95
C VAL A 214 1.15 -9.00 10.98
N ALA A 215 0.43 -7.93 10.63
CA ALA A 215 0.10 -6.85 11.55
C ALA A 215 -0.64 -7.37 12.80
N ARG A 216 -1.66 -8.21 12.60
CA ARG A 216 -2.41 -8.84 13.71
C ARG A 216 -1.50 -9.69 14.59
N ALA A 217 -0.60 -10.48 14.00
CA ALA A 217 0.35 -11.29 14.74
C ALA A 217 1.29 -10.43 15.59
N ALA A 218 1.84 -9.35 15.01
CA ALA A 218 2.70 -8.41 15.73
C ALA A 218 1.97 -7.73 16.90
N VAL A 219 0.71 -7.34 16.72
CA VAL A 219 -0.14 -6.79 17.79
C VAL A 219 -0.34 -7.79 18.93
N ARG A 220 -0.53 -9.09 18.63
CA ARG A 220 -0.66 -10.15 19.66
C ARG A 220 0.61 -10.29 20.48
N VAL A 221 1.75 -10.37 19.81
CA VAL A 221 3.05 -10.55 20.48
C VAL A 221 3.36 -9.36 21.39
N GLY A 222 3.11 -8.13 20.91
CA GLY A 222 3.34 -6.91 21.69
C GLY A 222 2.46 -6.76 22.94
N ARG A 223 1.40 -7.58 23.10
CA ARG A 223 0.57 -7.62 24.32
C ARG A 223 1.04 -8.65 25.34
N ALA A 224 1.77 -9.67 24.90
CA ALA A 224 2.24 -10.75 25.76
C ALA A 224 3.60 -10.45 26.42
N ALA A 225 4.30 -9.43 25.93
CA ALA A 225 5.59 -8.95 26.44
C ALA A 225 5.40 -7.77 27.40
#